data_AF-A0A8T1VPC2-F1
#
_entry.id   AF-A0A8T1VPC2-F1
#
_cell.length_a   1.000
_cell.length_b   1.000
_cell.length_c   1.000
_cell.angle_alpha   90.00
_cell.angle_beta   90.00
_cell.angle_gamma   90.00
#
_symmetry.space_group_name_H-M   'P 1'
#
loop_
_entity.id
_entity.type
_entity.pdbx_description
1 polymer ?
#
loop_
_entity_poly.entity_id
_entity_poly.type
_entity_poly.pdbx_seq_one_letter_code
_entity_poly.pdbx_strand_id
1 'polypeptide(L)'
;MPAPAKLVVYSSVVHQVMFTLLSSLPFSIGQVQDGGLIFLSTMATSICNSLGDDVSLEAKVATSVVTIAIATVLFAVCLVVMGRLKLAELASYLPIPVIGGYLAFIGIFCLCAGLALC
;
A
#
# COMPACT_ATOMS: atom_id res chain seq x y z
N MET A 1 -20.37 11.81 -0.89
CA MET A 1 -19.02 11.20 -0.85
C MET A 1 -18.70 10.58 -2.20
N PRO A 2 -17.55 10.90 -2.81
CA PRO A 2 -17.09 10.26 -4.04
C PRO A 2 -16.91 8.74 -3.83
N ALA A 3 -17.13 7.95 -4.88
CA ALA A 3 -17.06 6.48 -4.84
C ALA A 3 -15.77 5.91 -4.19
N PRO A 4 -14.55 6.42 -4.48
CA PRO A 4 -13.33 5.92 -3.84
C PRO A 4 -13.30 6.15 -2.32
N ALA A 5 -13.83 7.27 -1.83
CA ALA A 5 -13.87 7.54 -0.40
C ALA A 5 -14.77 6.55 0.35
N LYS A 6 -15.89 6.14 -0.26
CA LYS A 6 -16.76 5.09 0.32
C LYS A 6 -16.04 3.75 0.41
N LEU A 7 -15.25 3.41 -0.61
CA LEU A 7 -14.46 2.18 -0.63
C LEU A 7 -13.38 2.16 0.46
N VAL A 8 -12.69 3.28 0.68
CA VAL A 8 -11.67 3.42 1.75
C VAL A 8 -12.28 3.23 3.13
N VAL A 9 -13.42 3.88 3.40
CA VAL A 9 -14.13 3.74 4.68
C VAL A 9 -14.57 2.29 4.88
N TYR A 10 -15.19 1.67 3.86
CA TYR A 10 -15.61 0.28 3.93
C TYR A 10 -14.43 -0.67 4.18
N SER A 11 -13.34 -0.50 3.44
CA SER A 11 -12.12 -1.30 3.60
C SER A 11 -11.53 -1.15 5.00
N SER A 12 -11.52 0.07 5.57
CA SER A 12 -11.02 0.33 6.92
C SER A 12 -11.84 -0.38 8.00
N VAL A 13 -13.17 -0.42 7.84
CA VAL A 13 -14.05 -1.18 8.73
C VAL A 13 -13.72 -2.68 8.67
N VAL A 14 -13.59 -3.24 7.46
CA VAL A 14 -13.25 -4.66 7.27
C VAL A 14 -11.89 -4.98 7.90
N HIS A 15 -10.87 -4.15 7.68
CA HIS A 15 -9.54 -4.34 8.28
C HIS A 15 -9.61 -4.29 9.81
N GLN A 16 -10.29 -3.31 10.39
CA GLN A 16 -10.40 -3.19 11.84
C GLN A 16 -11.15 -4.38 12.45
N VAL A 17 -12.21 -4.88 11.82
CA VAL A 17 -12.92 -6.10 12.27
C VAL A 17 -11.98 -7.30 12.27
N MET A 18 -11.22 -7.51 11.19
CA MET A 18 -10.27 -8.61 11.11
C MET A 18 -9.18 -8.53 12.20
N PHE A 19 -8.62 -7.34 12.43
CA PHE A 19 -7.62 -7.12 13.47
C PHE A 19 -8.18 -7.34 14.88
N THR A 20 -9.40 -6.88 15.13
CA THR A 20 -10.06 -7.07 16.43
C THR A 20 -10.30 -8.54 16.74
N LEU A 21 -10.63 -9.34 15.73
CA LEU A 21 -10.95 -10.78 15.90
C LEU A 21 -9.73 -11.69 15.89
N LEU A 22 -8.70 -11.37 15.10
CA LEU A 22 -7.57 -12.28 14.84
C LEU A 22 -6.22 -11.81 15.41
N SER A 23 -6.09 -10.55 15.84
CA SER A 23 -4.79 -10.04 16.31
C SER A 23 -4.44 -10.58 17.69
N SER A 24 -3.17 -10.94 17.88
CA SER A 24 -2.59 -11.28 19.18
C SER A 24 -2.15 -10.05 19.98
N LEU A 25 -2.21 -8.85 19.40
CA LEU A 25 -1.76 -7.60 20.01
C LEU A 25 -2.96 -6.74 20.43
N PRO A 26 -3.13 -6.45 21.75
CA PRO A 26 -4.30 -5.75 22.26
C PRO A 26 -4.40 -4.28 21.83
N PHE A 27 -3.33 -3.70 21.31
CA PHE A 27 -3.25 -2.31 20.84
C PHE A 27 -3.22 -2.20 19.30
N SER A 28 -3.53 -3.28 18.58
CA SER A 28 -3.44 -3.31 17.13
C SER A 28 -4.62 -2.58 16.47
N ILE A 29 -4.32 -1.66 15.55
CA ILE A 29 -5.31 -0.89 14.80
C ILE A 29 -5.11 -1.19 13.31
N GLY A 30 -6.14 -1.74 12.67
CA GLY A 30 -6.16 -2.05 11.25
C GLY A 30 -6.81 -0.92 10.46
N GLN A 31 -6.01 -0.08 9.82
CA GLN A 31 -6.50 0.99 8.94
C GLN A 31 -5.92 0.84 7.54
N VAL A 32 -6.63 1.36 6.54
CA VAL A 32 -6.06 1.59 5.22
C VAL A 32 -5.00 2.69 5.35
N GLN A 33 -3.78 2.42 4.90
CA GLN A 33 -2.67 3.36 5.01
C GLN A 33 -2.49 4.18 3.74
N ASP A 34 -2.47 5.50 3.89
CA ASP A 34 -2.19 6.44 2.80
C ASP A 34 -0.70 6.40 2.38
N GLY A 35 0.17 5.97 3.29
CA GLY A 35 1.61 5.84 3.05
C GLY A 35 1.96 4.80 1.97
N GLY A 36 1.08 3.82 1.70
CA GLY A 36 1.28 2.85 0.62
C GLY A 36 0.95 3.40 -0.77
N LEU A 37 0.18 4.49 -0.85
CA LEU A 37 -0.32 5.04 -2.11
C LEU A 37 0.79 5.65 -2.98
N ILE A 38 1.88 6.12 -2.37
CA ILE A 38 3.06 6.59 -3.10
C ILE A 38 3.64 5.48 -4.00
N PHE A 39 3.82 4.29 -3.43
CA PHE A 39 4.33 3.13 -4.16
C PHE A 39 3.31 2.64 -5.17
N LEU A 40 2.03 2.67 -4.81
CA LEU A 40 0.96 2.27 -5.71
C LEU A 40 0.89 3.19 -6.94
N SER A 41 1.07 4.50 -6.75
CA SER A 41 1.09 5.48 -7.82
C SER A 41 2.27 5.27 -8.75
N THR A 42 3.49 5.06 -8.21
CA THR A 42 4.67 4.85 -9.06
C THR A 42 4.58 3.53 -9.83
N MET A 43 4.04 2.46 -9.21
CA MET A 43 3.78 1.20 -9.88
C MET A 43 2.74 1.35 -11.00
N ALA A 44 1.62 2.02 -10.73
CA ALA A 44 0.58 2.27 -11.74
C ALA A 44 1.13 3.09 -12.92
N THR A 45 1.90 4.15 -12.65
CA THR A 45 2.57 4.94 -13.70
C THR A 45 3.54 4.08 -14.51
N SER A 46 4.33 3.22 -13.86
CA SER A 46 5.24 2.31 -14.56
C SER A 46 4.49 1.35 -15.48
N ILE A 47 3.38 0.76 -15.02
CA ILE A 47 2.56 -0.16 -15.83
C ILE A 47 1.95 0.58 -17.02
N CYS A 48 1.38 1.77 -16.80
CA CYS A 48 0.83 2.61 -17.86
C CYS A 48 1.86 3.00 -18.92
N ASN A 49 3.09 3.33 -18.51
CA ASN A 49 4.18 3.65 -19.41
C ASN A 49 4.65 2.43 -20.21
N SER A 50 4.66 1.24 -19.59
CA SER A 50 5.02 -0.01 -20.27
C SER A 50 3.98 -0.48 -21.30
N LEU A 51 2.71 -0.12 -21.13
CA LEU A 51 1.64 -0.45 -22.09
C LEU A 51 1.70 0.39 -23.39
N GLY A 52 2.43 1.52 -23.39
CA GLY A 52 2.52 2.43 -24.54
C GLY A 52 1.25 3.28 -24.76
N ASP A 53 1.30 4.25 -25.66
CA ASP A 53 0.20 5.22 -25.87
C ASP A 53 -0.93 4.73 -26.77
N ASP A 54 -0.73 3.63 -27.49
CA ASP A 54 -1.71 3.06 -28.42
C ASP A 54 -2.88 2.33 -27.72
N VAL A 55 -2.75 2.06 -26.41
CA VAL A 55 -3.75 1.35 -25.62
C VAL A 55 -4.76 2.34 -25.02
N SER A 56 -6.05 2.02 -25.10
CA SER A 56 -7.12 2.84 -24.54
C SER A 56 -6.94 3.08 -23.04
N LEU A 57 -7.37 4.25 -22.56
CA LEU A 57 -7.25 4.63 -21.15
C LEU A 57 -7.95 3.63 -20.22
N GLU A 58 -9.11 3.13 -20.64
CA GLU A 58 -9.87 2.14 -19.87
C GLU A 58 -9.10 0.82 -19.70
N ALA A 59 -8.46 0.34 -20.77
CA ALA A 59 -7.62 -0.85 -20.72
C ALA A 59 -6.37 -0.62 -19.84
N LYS A 60 -5.74 0.55 -19.92
CA LYS A 60 -4.60 0.91 -19.05
C LYS A 60 -4.96 0.87 -17.57
N VAL A 61 -6.12 1.43 -17.20
CA VAL A 61 -6.61 1.43 -15.82
C VAL A 61 -6.93 0.00 -15.37
N ALA A 62 -7.67 -0.77 -16.17
CA ALA A 62 -8.04 -2.14 -15.83
C ALA A 62 -6.81 -3.03 -15.64
N THR A 63 -5.83 -2.97 -16.56
CA THR A 63 -4.58 -3.72 -16.45
C THR A 63 -3.80 -3.33 -15.20
N SER A 64 -3.64 -2.03 -14.92
CA SER A 64 -2.92 -1.56 -13.74
C SER A 64 -3.56 -2.06 -12.45
N VAL A 65 -4.89 -1.98 -12.32
CA VAL A 65 -5.62 -2.44 -11.14
C VAL A 65 -5.46 -3.95 -10.94
N VAL A 66 -5.62 -4.74 -12.01
CA VAL A 66 -5.53 -6.20 -11.91
C VAL A 66 -4.10 -6.65 -11.59
N THR A 67 -3.09 -6.07 -12.26
CA THR A 67 -1.68 -6.38 -12.01
C THR A 67 -1.28 -6.06 -10.57
N ILE A 68 -1.68 -4.88 -10.07
CA ILE A 68 -1.43 -4.48 -8.68
C ILE A 68 -2.15 -5.41 -7.70
N ALA A 69 -3.40 -5.79 -7.99
CA ALA A 69 -4.16 -6.71 -7.13
C ALA A 69 -3.48 -8.08 -7.02
N ILE A 70 -3.04 -8.65 -8.15
CA ILE A 70 -2.31 -9.93 -8.18
C ILE A 70 -0.99 -9.81 -7.41
N ALA A 71 -0.21 -8.76 -7.65
CA ALA A 71 1.03 -8.51 -6.93
C ALA A 71 0.82 -8.38 -5.41
N THR A 72 -0.28 -7.72 -5.00
CA THR A 72 -0.65 -7.57 -3.58
C THR A 72 -0.99 -8.90 -2.93
N VAL A 73 -1.74 -9.77 -3.62
CA VAL A 73 -2.07 -11.12 -3.12
C VAL A 73 -0.81 -11.96 -2.98
N LEU A 74 0.08 -11.94 -3.98
CA LEU A 74 1.35 -12.65 -3.91
C LEU A 74 2.22 -12.14 -2.75
N PHE A 75 2.29 -10.82 -2.58
CA PHE A 75 3.01 -10.21 -1.46
C PHE A 75 2.42 -10.61 -0.10
N ALA A 76 1.09 -10.67 0.03
CA ALA A 76 0.43 -11.14 1.24
C ALA A 76 0.80 -12.60 1.57
N VAL A 77 0.86 -13.48 0.56
CA VAL A 77 1.31 -14.87 0.75
C VAL A 77 2.76 -14.90 1.24
N CYS A 78 3.66 -14.10 0.63
CA CYS A 78 5.04 -13.98 1.09
C CYS A 78 5.13 -13.52 2.55
N LEU A 79 4.34 -12.52 2.96
CA LEU A 79 4.31 -12.03 4.33
C LEU A 79 3.81 -13.10 5.32
N VAL A 80 2.79 -13.88 4.95
CA VAL A 80 2.31 -15.01 5.76
C VAL A 80 3.42 -16.04 5.95
N VAL A 81 4.14 -16.41 4.89
CA VAL A 81 5.27 -17.35 4.95
C VAL A 81 6.38 -16.78 5.84
N MET A 82 6.77 -15.52 5.65
CA MET A 82 7.78 -14.86 6.48
C MET A 82 7.41 -14.85 7.97
N GLY A 83 6.13 -14.58 8.29
CA GLY A 83 5.63 -14.61 9.66
C GLY A 83 5.72 -16.02 10.28
N ARG A 84 5.42 -17.07 9.50
CA ARG A 84 5.53 -18.47 9.95
C ARG A 84 6.98 -18.91 10.18
N LEU A 85 7.92 -18.38 9.38
CA LEU A 85 9.36 -18.65 9.49
C LEU A 85 10.08 -17.73 10.50
N LYS A 86 9.35 -16.82 11.17
CA LYS A 86 9.91 -15.82 12.11
C LYS A 86 10.99 -14.91 11.49
N LEU A 87 10.96 -14.73 10.17
CA LEU A 87 11.89 -13.87 9.44
C LEU A 87 11.66 -12.37 9.71
N ALA A 88 10.59 -12.02 10.44
CA ALA A 88 10.33 -10.65 10.88
C ALA A 88 11.46 -10.10 11.79
N GLU A 89 12.21 -10.97 12.47
CA GLU A 89 13.39 -10.58 13.25
C GLU A 89 14.50 -10.01 12.36
N LEU A 90 14.51 -10.32 11.06
CA LEU A 90 15.43 -9.70 10.11
C LEU A 90 15.18 -8.18 9.97
N ALA A 91 13.92 -7.75 10.12
CA ALA A 91 13.56 -6.33 10.01
C ALA A 91 14.16 -5.50 11.16
N SER A 92 14.40 -6.11 12.34
CA SER A 92 15.05 -5.40 13.46
C SER A 92 16.54 -5.11 13.25
N TYR A 93 17.16 -5.67 12.20
CA TYR A 93 18.55 -5.34 11.85
C TYR A 93 18.66 -4.04 11.03
N LEU A 94 17.55 -3.42 10.64
CA LEU A 94 17.58 -2.16 9.90
C LEU A 94 18.15 -1.03 10.77
N PRO A 95 19.27 -0.39 10.37
CA PRO A 95 19.82 0.72 11.13
C PRO A 95 18.83 1.89 11.21
N ILE A 96 18.80 2.56 12.37
CA ILE A 96 17.96 3.76 12.58
C ILE A 96 18.12 4.81 11.46
N PRO A 97 19.31 5.07 10.89
CA PRO A 97 19.45 5.98 9.75
C PRO A 97 18.65 5.58 8.50
N VAL A 98 18.49 4.27 8.23
CA VAL A 98 17.73 3.77 7.08
C VAL A 98 16.24 4.03 7.27
N ILE A 99 15.73 3.75 8.48
CA ILE A 99 14.35 4.02 8.86
C ILE A 99 14.07 5.53 8.81
N GLY A 100 15.00 6.35 9.32
CA GLY A 100 14.91 7.81 9.29
C GLY A 100 14.85 8.37 7.87
N GLY A 101 15.70 7.89 6.96
CA GLY A 101 15.67 8.30 5.55
C GLY A 101 14.34 7.96 4.85
N TYR A 102 13.83 6.76 5.09
CA TYR A 102 12.51 6.33 4.58
C TYR A 102 11.37 7.22 5.10
N LEU A 103 11.34 7.52 6.40
CA LEU A 103 10.35 8.41 7.00
C LEU A 103 10.44 9.85 6.47
N ALA A 104 11.66 10.37 6.28
CA ALA A 104 11.87 11.69 5.69
C ALA A 104 11.30 11.78 4.27
N PHE A 105 11.49 10.75 3.45
CA PHE A 105 10.93 10.68 2.10
C PHE A 105 9.39 10.68 2.10
N ILE A 106 8.76 9.89 2.97
CA ILE A 106 7.30 9.90 3.14
C ILE A 106 6.81 11.29 3.52
N GLY A 107 7.50 11.96 4.45
CA GLY A 107 7.16 13.33 4.88
C GLY A 107 7.17 14.33 3.72
N ILE A 108 8.22 14.31 2.90
CA ILE A 108 8.33 15.18 1.71
C ILE A 108 7.23 14.86 0.69
N PHE A 109 6.97 13.57 0.42
CA PHE A 109 5.91 13.18 -0.51
C PHE A 109 4.54 13.66 -0.04
N CYS A 110 4.23 13.47 1.25
CA CYS A 110 2.98 13.92 1.84
C CYS A 110 2.81 15.44 1.72
N LEU A 111 3.89 16.21 1.96
CA LEU A 111 3.90 17.66 1.78
C LEU A 111 3.61 18.06 0.33
N CYS A 112 4.31 17.47 -0.64
CA CYS A 112 4.11 17.76 -2.05
C CYS A 112 2.70 17.38 -2.53
N ALA A 113 2.20 16.20 -2.13
CA ALA A 113 0.85 15.77 -2.44
C ALA A 113 -0.20 16.71 -1.84
N GLY A 114 -0.02 17.14 -0.59
CA GLY A 114 -0.91 18.10 0.07
C GLY A 114 -0.94 19.46 -0.62
N LEU A 115 0.22 19.99 -1.02
CA LEU A 115 0.30 21.24 -1.77
C LEU A 115 -0.32 21.14 -3.16
N ALA A 116 -0.23 20.00 -3.83
CA ALA A 116 -0.85 19.76 -5.14
C ALA A 116 -2.38 19.63 -5.10
N LEU A 117 -2.98 19.45 -3.92
CA LEU A 117 -4.44 19.42 -3.75
C LEU A 117 -5.07 20.83 -3.62
N CYS A 118 -4.28 21.87 -3.34
CA CYS A 118 -4.72 23.26 -3.24
C CYS A 118 -4.67 23.97 -4.60
#